data_AF-A0AAV0CDA4-F1
#
_entry.id   AF-A0AAV0CDA4-F1
#
_cell.length_a   1.000
_cell.length_b   1.000
_cell.length_c   1.000
_cell.angle_alpha   90.00
_cell.angle_beta   90.00
_cell.angle_gamma   90.00
#
_symmetry.space_group_name_H-M   'P 1'
#
loop_
_entity.id
_entity.type
_entity.pdbx_description
1 polymer ?
#
loop_
_entity_poly.entity_id
_entity_poly.type
_entity_poly.pdbx_seq_one_letter_code
_entity_poly.pdbx_strand_id
1 'polypeptide(L)' 'MGVREALSWLKAQQWDFIDVESDSLLAIQEIQRGSSLSYSGILAEDIRDLMTNFVSIIFSHVRRSAN' A
#
# COMPACT_ATOMS: atom_id res chain seq x y z
N MET A 1 -5.06 5.93 -4.47
CA MET A 1 -6.45 5.43 -4.34
C MET A 1 -6.54 3.94 -4.63
N GLY A 2 -6.08 3.43 -5.78
CA GLY A 2 -6.21 1.99 -6.10
C GLY A 2 -5.65 1.02 -5.03
N VAL A 3 -4.48 1.29 -4.44
CA VAL A 3 -3.92 0.46 -3.36
C VAL A 3 -4.86 0.40 -2.14
N ARG A 4 -5.41 1.55 -1.72
CA ARG A 4 -6.33 1.63 -0.57
C ARG A 4 -7.59 0.79 -0.79
N GLU A 5 -8.18 0.89 -1.97
CA GLU A 5 -9.38 0.13 -2.35
C GLU A 5 -9.10 -1.38 -2.39
N ALA A 6 -7.98 -1.78 -3.00
CA ALA A 6 -7.55 -3.18 -3.03
C ALA A 6 -7.38 -3.75 -1.62
N LEU A 7 -6.67 -3.05 -0.73
CA LEU A 7 -6.50 -3.48 0.65
C LEU A 7 -7.84 -3.56 1.41
N SER A 8 -8.74 -2.59 1.19
CA SER A 8 -10.05 -2.61 1.84
C SER A 8 -10.88 -3.83 1.40
N TRP A 9 -10.79 -4.20 0.12
CA TRP A 9 -11.42 -5.41 -0.40
C TRP A 9 -10.79 -6.69 0.17
N LEU A 10 -9.46 -6.76 0.23
CA LEU A 10 -8.73 -7.91 0.80
C LEU A 10 -9.03 -8.12 2.29
N LYS A 11 -9.14 -7.02 3.06
CA LYS A 11 -9.58 -7.08 4.46
C LYS A 11 -10.96 -7.72 4.61
N ALA A 12 -11.90 -7.43 3.70
CA ALA A 12 -13.22 -8.04 3.72
C ALA A 12 -13.18 -9.55 3.41
N GLN A 13 -12.13 -10.05 2.74
CA GLN A 13 -11.90 -11.46 2.47
C GLN A 13 -11.13 -12.19 3.58
N GLN A 14 -10.72 -11.49 4.66
CA GLN A 14 -9.91 -12.02 5.75
C GLN A 14 -8.57 -12.64 5.29
N TRP A 15 -7.94 -12.05 4.29
CA TRP A 15 -6.60 -12.46 3.86
C TRP A 15 -5.55 -11.74 4.69
N ASP A 16 -4.62 -12.48 5.27
CA ASP A 16 -3.65 -11.95 6.23
C ASP A 16 -2.22 -11.83 5.69
N PHE A 17 -1.92 -12.45 4.54
CA PHE A 17 -0.62 -12.46 3.90
C PHE A 17 -0.74 -11.87 2.50
N ILE A 18 -0.26 -10.63 2.34
CA ILE A 18 -0.47 -9.85 1.12
C ILE A 18 0.89 -9.40 0.55
N ASP A 19 1.09 -9.64 -0.74
CA ASP A 19 2.16 -9.03 -1.51
C ASP A 19 1.56 -7.99 -2.47
N VAL A 20 1.99 -6.74 -2.35
CA VAL A 20 1.52 -5.63 -3.17
C VAL A 20 2.66 -5.18 -4.07
N GLU A 21 2.51 -5.46 -5.36
CA GLU A 21 3.42 -5.00 -6.41
C GLU A 21 2.87 -3.71 -7.05
N SER A 22 3.74 -2.73 -7.27
CA SER A 22 3.39 -1.50 -7.99
C SER A 22 4.52 -1.04 -8.89
N ASP A 23 4.18 -0.48 -10.06
CA ASP A 23 5.15 0.16 -10.95
C ASP A 23 5.53 1.59 -10.54
N SER A 24 4.84 2.16 -9.53
CA SER A 24 5.07 3.50 -9.02
C SER A 24 6.02 3.50 -7.82
N LEU A 25 7.31 3.72 -8.08
CA LEU A 25 8.31 3.83 -7.02
C LEU A 25 7.97 4.92 -6.00
N LEU A 26 7.42 6.05 -6.45
CA LEU A 26 7.01 7.15 -5.57
C LEU A 26 5.92 6.73 -4.60
N ALA A 27 4.95 5.92 -5.05
CA ALA A 27 3.88 5.43 -4.17
C ALA A 27 4.44 4.47 -3.11
N ILE A 28 5.30 3.53 -3.52
CA ILE A 28 5.97 2.61 -2.58
C ILE A 28 6.81 3.39 -1.57
N GLN A 29 7.59 4.36 -2.02
CA GLN A 29 8.44 5.18 -1.16
C GLN A 29 7.63 6.04 -0.18
N GLU A 30 6.51 6.63 -0.58
CA GLU A 30 5.66 7.43 0.32
C GLU A 30 4.95 6.56 1.36
N ILE A 31 4.54 5.33 1.01
CA ILE A 31 3.95 4.36 1.95
C ILE A 31 4.99 3.89 2.97
N GLN A 32 6.22 3.62 2.52
CA GLN A 32 7.31 3.17 3.38
C GLN A 32 7.95 4.30 4.18
N ARG A 33 7.88 5.54 3.67
CA ARG A 33 8.29 6.73 4.41
C ARG A 33 7.27 7.04 5.50
N GLY A 34 7.76 7.68 6.56
CA GLY A 34 6.94 8.13 7.68
C GLY A 34 5.97 9.24 7.31
N SER A 35 5.42 9.92 8.32
CA SER A 35 4.43 10.98 8.11
C SER A 35 4.95 12.12 7.23
N SER A 36 4.09 12.57 6.33
CA SER A 36 4.33 13.71 5.44
C SER A 36 3.04 14.52 5.36
N LEU A 37 3.14 15.85 5.46
CA LEU A 37 2.00 16.77 5.39
C LEU A 37 1.53 17.03 3.94
N SER A 38 2.12 16.36 2.95
CA SER A 38 1.66 16.42 1.57
C SER A 38 0.35 15.65 1.39
N TYR A 39 -0.42 15.99 0.36
CA TYR A 39 -1.62 15.23 0.00
C TYR A 39 -1.32 13.74 -0.24
N SER A 40 -0.20 13.42 -0.88
CA SER A 40 0.26 12.03 -1.05
C SER A 40 0.62 11.35 0.27
N GLY A 41 1.19 12.11 1.21
CA GLY A 41 1.57 11.65 2.54
C GLY A 41 0.37 11.27 3.41
N ILE A 42 -0.69 12.07 3.36
CA ILE A 42 -1.97 11.76 4.03
C ILE A 42 -2.58 10.49 3.45
N LEU A 43 -2.57 10.33 2.12
CA LEU A 43 -3.06 9.09 1.48
C LEU A 43 -2.19 7.87 1.83
N ALA A 44 -0.88 8.05 1.97
CA ALA A 44 0.03 7.00 2.41
C ALA A 44 -0.22 6.62 3.88
N GLU A 45 -0.61 7.58 4.72
CA GLU A 45 -1.00 7.35 6.11
C GLU A 45 -2.27 6.51 6.22
N ASP A 46 -3.32 6.84 5.46
CA ASP A 46 -4.51 6.00 5.36
C ASP A 46 -4.17 4.54 4.97
N ILE A 47 -3.22 4.35 4.05
CA ILE A 47 -2.78 3.03 3.61
C ILE A 47 -2.01 2.32 4.73
N ARG A 48 -1.11 3.03 5.43
CA ARG A 48 -0.37 2.48 6.58
C ARG A 48 -1.31 2.06 7.71
N ASP A 49 -2.35 2.84 7.99
CA ASP A 49 -3.35 2.48 8.99
C ASP A 49 -4.11 1.21 8.58
N LEU A 50 -4.45 1.07 7.29
CA LEU A 50 -5.04 -0.17 6.78
C LEU A 50 -4.08 -1.36 6.91
N MET A 51 -2.78 -1.17 6.64
CA MET A 51 -1.76 -2.22 6.75
C MET A 51 -1.72 -2.86 8.14
N THR A 52 -2.02 -2.11 9.21
CA THR A 52 -2.04 -2.64 10.59
C THR A 52 -3.10 -3.72 10.83
N ASN A 53 -4.06 -3.88 9.91
CA ASN A 53 -5.12 -4.89 10.02
C ASN A 53 -4.70 -6.26 9.46
N PHE A 54 -3.51 -6.38 8.89
CA PHE A 54 -3.00 -7.60 8.29
C PHE A 54 -1.84 -8.16 9.10
N VAL A 55 -1.71 -9.49 9.13
CA VAL A 55 -0.57 -10.14 9.82
C VAL A 55 0.74 -9.86 9.10
N SER A 56 0.72 -9.89 7.76
CA SER A 56 1.89 -9.64 6.94
C SER A 56 1.50 -8.97 5.64
N ILE A 57 2.14 -7.85 5.36
CA ILE A 57 2.00 -7.15 4.09
C ILE A 57 3.35 -6.63 3.62
N ILE A 58 3.66 -6.90 2.35
CA ILE A 58 4.91 -6.49 1.70
C ILE A 58 4.57 -5.61 0.50
N PHE A 59 5.41 -4.60 0.28
CA PHE A 59 5.28 -3.65 -0.82
C PHE A 59 6.54 -3.68 -1.67
N SER A 60 6.38 -4.01 -2.95
CA SER A 60 7.48 -4.19 -3.88
C SER A 60 7.30 -3.28 -5.10
N HIS A 61 8.38 -2.59 -5.49
CA HIS A 61 8.41 -1.87 -6.76
C HIS A 61 8.78 -2.84 -7.88
N VAL A 62 7.94 -2.93 -8.91
CA VAL A 62 8.17 -3.76 -10.09
C VAL A 62 8.29 -2.90 -11.35
N ARG A 63 8.94 -3.40 -12.39
CA ARG A 63 8.97 -2.68 -13.66
C ARG A 63 7.57 -2.68 -14.28
N ARG A 64 7.20 -1.56 -14.91
CA ARG A 64 5.92 -1.42 -15.65
C ARG A 64 5.71 -2.44 -16.78
N SER A 65 6.76 -3.10 -17.26
CA SER A 65 6.63 -4.21 -18.21
C SER A 65 6.14 -5.52 -17.57
N ALA A 66 6.04 -5.55 -16.24
CA ALA A 66 5.64 -6.72 -15.44
C ALA A 66 4.39 -6.48 -14.59
N ASN A 67 3.82 -5.26 -14.63
CA ASN A 67 2.61 -4.82 -13.90
C ASN A 67 1.55 -4.35 -14.88
#